data_AF-A0A935AUR1-F1
#
_entry.id   AF-A0A935AUR1-F1
#
_cell.length_a   1.000
_cell.length_b   1.000
_cell.length_c   1.000
_cell.angle_alpha   90.00
_cell.angle_beta   90.00
_cell.angle_gamma   90.00
#
_symmetry.space_group_name_H-M   'P 1'
#
loop_
_entity.id
_entity.type
_entity.pdbx_description
1 polymer ?
#
loop_
_entity_poly.entity_id
_entity_poly.type
_entity_poly.pdbx_seq_one_letter_code
_entity_poly.pdbx_strand_id
1 'polypeptide(L)'
;MLRVVSHPGLALLLAVSVLVVVNLPPVADATLTSQFGSFAIDAAWIVSGIIMWLPVQVPPTTGASLAPRLRGPVAVVYLIVASIGPLPVAFFMTWSDFPIYEVYELAPRVVSGLGPKEDQELAAAVLQVLGGTMIWVQIAVRFAAMAGMKRDSGFRGRQVTSGGVS
;
A
#
# COMPACT_ATOMS: atom_id res chain seq x y z
N MET A 1 19.93 11.02 3.09
CA MET A 1 19.29 9.73 2.76
C MET A 1 17.77 9.78 2.87
N LEU A 2 17.16 10.05 4.04
CA LEU A 2 15.68 10.07 4.20
C LEU A 2 14.94 10.92 3.15
N ARG A 3 15.47 12.10 2.77
CA ARG A 3 14.84 13.00 1.78
C ARG A 3 14.76 12.43 0.36
N VAL A 4 15.65 11.49 0.03
CA VAL A 4 15.67 10.76 -1.26
C VAL A 4 14.64 9.63 -1.20
N VAL A 5 14.68 8.80 -0.15
CA VAL A 5 13.75 7.66 0.01
C VAL A 5 12.30 8.11 0.22
N SER A 6 12.09 9.32 0.74
CA SER A 6 10.75 9.93 0.88
C SER A 6 10.24 10.56 -0.43
N HIS A 7 10.95 10.45 -1.56
CA HIS A 7 10.46 10.94 -2.83
C HIS A 7 9.36 10.00 -3.34
N PRO A 8 8.14 10.49 -3.64
CA PRO A 8 6.98 9.64 -3.86
C PRO A 8 7.17 8.63 -4.99
N GLY A 9 7.73 9.06 -6.13
CA GLY A 9 8.00 8.15 -7.24
C GLY A 9 8.99 7.05 -6.89
N LEU A 10 10.07 7.39 -6.17
CA LEU A 10 11.08 6.41 -5.76
C LEU A 10 10.54 5.45 -4.70
N ALA A 11 9.80 5.96 -3.72
CA ALA A 11 9.20 5.16 -2.65
C ALA A 11 8.24 4.10 -3.22
N LEU A 12 7.38 4.52 -4.16
CA LEU A 12 6.46 3.62 -4.84
C LEU A 12 7.20 2.61 -5.71
N LEU A 13 8.19 3.06 -6.50
CA LEU A 13 8.98 2.18 -7.35
C LEU A 13 9.67 1.09 -6.51
N LEU A 14 10.33 1.47 -5.42
CA LEU A 14 11.00 0.53 -4.52
C LEU A 14 10.01 -0.48 -3.92
N ALA A 15 8.85 -0.03 -3.46
CA ALA A 15 7.84 -0.92 -2.88
C ALA A 15 7.27 -1.91 -3.90
N VAL A 16 6.96 -1.45 -5.11
CA VAL A 16 6.47 -2.31 -6.20
C VAL A 16 7.56 -3.26 -6.67
N SER A 17 8.81 -2.82 -6.77
CA SER A 17 9.92 -3.70 -7.13
C SER A 17 10.13 -4.79 -6.09
N VAL A 18 10.13 -4.45 -4.80
CA VAL A 18 10.23 -5.45 -3.73
C VAL A 18 9.04 -6.41 -3.77
N LEU A 19 7.81 -5.89 -3.92
CA LEU A 19 6.59 -6.71 -4.08
C LEU A 19 6.77 -7.76 -5.17
N VAL A 20 7.18 -7.33 -6.36
CA VAL A 20 7.33 -8.23 -7.50
C VAL A 20 8.43 -9.25 -7.22
N VAL A 21 9.60 -8.80 -6.75
CA VAL A 21 10.75 -9.68 -6.50
C VAL A 21 10.43 -10.76 -5.48
N VAL A 22 9.80 -10.42 -4.35
CA VAL A 22 9.50 -11.41 -3.31
C VAL A 22 8.41 -12.39 -3.71
N ASN A 23 7.59 -12.05 -4.72
CA ASN A 23 6.56 -12.92 -5.28
C ASN A 23 7.01 -13.60 -6.60
N LEU A 24 8.28 -13.49 -6.99
CA LEU A 24 8.78 -14.32 -8.09
C LEU A 24 8.91 -15.78 -7.61
N PRO A 25 8.37 -16.77 -8.34
CA PRO A 25 8.49 -18.18 -7.95
C PRO A 25 9.92 -18.61 -7.56
N PRO A 26 10.97 -18.38 -8.36
CA PRO A 26 12.32 -18.81 -7.98
C PRO A 26 12.87 -18.10 -6.73
N VAL A 27 12.36 -16.90 -6.41
CA VAL A 27 12.77 -16.17 -5.20
C VAL A 27 12.04 -16.71 -3.98
N ALA A 28 10.72 -16.83 -4.08
CA ALA A 28 9.88 -17.36 -3.01
C ALA A 28 10.28 -18.80 -2.65
N ASP A 29 10.37 -19.70 -3.64
CA ASP A 29 10.69 -21.11 -3.39
C ASP A 29 12.10 -21.28 -2.80
N ALA A 30 13.08 -20.48 -3.25
CA ALA A 30 14.43 -20.54 -2.69
C ALA A 30 14.51 -20.04 -1.24
N THR A 31 13.78 -18.96 -0.92
CA THR A 31 13.90 -18.29 0.38
C THR A 31 13.03 -18.93 1.45
N LEU A 32 11.85 -19.44 1.11
CA LEU A 32 10.90 -20.04 2.04
C LEU A 32 11.34 -21.41 2.58
N THR A 33 12.36 -22.03 1.98
CA THR A 33 12.96 -23.29 2.48
C THR A 33 13.80 -23.11 3.75
N SER A 34 14.15 -21.87 4.10
CA SER A 34 14.99 -21.56 5.26
C SER A 34 14.38 -20.47 6.13
N GLN A 35 14.50 -20.61 7.45
CA GLN A 35 13.98 -19.61 8.40
C GLN A 35 14.58 -18.22 8.17
N PHE A 36 15.87 -18.15 7.85
CA PHE A 36 16.55 -16.88 7.57
C PHE A 36 16.06 -16.25 6.25
N GLY A 37 15.84 -17.05 5.20
CA GLY A 37 15.33 -16.58 3.93
C GLY A 37 13.91 -16.01 4.05
N SER A 38 13.00 -16.71 4.73
CA SER A 38 11.64 -16.20 5.01
C SER A 38 11.70 -14.89 5.77
N PHE A 39 12.51 -14.81 6.83
CA PHE A 39 12.69 -13.57 7.59
C PHE A 39 13.23 -12.42 6.73
N ALA A 40 14.19 -12.69 5.84
CA ALA A 40 14.77 -11.66 4.98
C ALA A 40 13.74 -11.09 4.00
N ILE A 41 12.88 -11.92 3.42
CA ILE A 41 11.77 -11.46 2.58
C ILE A 41 10.76 -10.65 3.38
N ASP A 42 10.35 -11.13 4.56
CA ASP A 42 9.41 -10.42 5.42
C ASP A 42 9.95 -9.04 5.81
N ALA A 43 11.23 -8.97 6.20
CA ALA A 43 11.89 -7.73 6.56
C ALA A 43 11.98 -6.78 5.36
N ALA A 44 12.35 -7.27 4.17
CA ALA A 44 12.40 -6.46 2.95
C ALA A 44 11.01 -5.90 2.60
N TRP A 45 9.98 -6.73 2.70
CA TRP A 45 8.60 -6.36 2.45
C TRP A 45 8.14 -5.27 3.42
N ILE A 46 8.33 -5.45 4.72
CA ILE A 46 7.97 -4.49 5.77
C ILE A 46 8.71 -3.15 5.56
N VAL A 47 10.02 -3.19 5.33
CA VAL A 47 10.83 -1.97 5.12
C VAL A 47 10.35 -1.20 3.88
N SER A 48 10.09 -1.91 2.78
CA SER A 48 9.57 -1.30 1.56
C SER A 48 8.19 -0.68 1.75
N GLY A 49 7.32 -1.35 2.53
CA GLY A 49 6.01 -0.83 2.91
C GLY A 49 6.13 0.46 3.72
N ILE A 50 6.99 0.49 4.73
CA ILE A 50 7.26 1.70 5.51
C ILE A 50 7.72 2.84 4.58
N ILE A 51 8.66 2.58 3.68
CA ILE A 51 9.15 3.55 2.69
C ILE A 51 7.99 4.07 1.82
N MET A 52 7.14 3.18 1.30
CA MET A 52 5.96 3.54 0.49
C MET A 52 5.02 4.49 1.23
N TRP A 53 4.88 4.32 2.55
CA TRP A 53 4.00 5.14 3.36
C TRP A 53 4.61 6.51 3.71
N LEU A 54 5.93 6.69 3.74
CA LEU A 54 6.58 7.97 4.13
C LEU A 54 6.11 9.23 3.38
N PRO A 55 5.91 9.22 2.05
CA PRO A 55 5.49 10.41 1.31
C PRO A 55 4.08 10.89 1.70
N VAL A 56 3.23 9.99 2.20
CA VAL A 56 1.80 10.22 2.47
C VAL A 56 1.49 10.26 3.97
N GLN A 57 2.20 9.47 4.77
CA GLN A 57 2.10 9.36 6.22
C GLN A 57 3.49 9.60 6.82
N VAL A 58 3.61 10.58 7.72
CA VAL A 58 4.83 10.71 8.52
C VAL A 58 4.50 10.33 9.96
N PRO A 59 5.31 9.46 10.60
CA PRO A 59 5.16 9.17 12.01
C PRO A 59 5.13 10.44 12.86
N PRO A 60 4.18 10.58 13.82
CA PRO A 60 4.09 11.77 14.68
C PRO A 60 5.37 12.05 15.48
N THR A 61 6.19 11.03 15.72
CA THR A 61 7.42 11.08 16.53
C THR A 61 8.59 11.77 15.84
N THR A 62 8.53 12.04 14.54
CA THR A 62 9.68 12.50 13.74
C THR A 62 9.86 14.03 13.76
N GLY A 63 8.98 14.78 14.44
CA GLY A 63 9.07 16.25 14.55
C GLY A 63 8.84 16.99 13.22
N ALA A 64 8.68 18.31 13.29
CA ALA A 64 8.23 19.19 12.19
C ALA A 64 9.08 19.15 10.88
N SER A 65 10.21 18.44 10.86
CA SER A 65 11.12 18.37 9.70
C SER A 65 10.64 17.41 8.59
N LEU A 66 9.82 16.40 8.91
CA LEU A 66 9.21 15.51 7.92
C LEU A 66 7.71 15.81 7.79
N ALA A 67 7.33 16.92 7.18
CA ALA A 67 5.96 17.04 6.71
C ALA A 67 5.68 15.98 5.63
N PRO A 68 4.48 15.35 5.59
CA PRO A 68 4.07 14.53 4.46
C PRO A 68 4.23 15.33 3.18
N ARG A 69 4.98 14.78 2.22
CA ARG A 69 5.28 15.46 0.95
C ARG A 69 4.05 15.56 0.06
N LEU A 70 3.15 14.59 0.18
CA LEU A 70 1.88 14.57 -0.54
C LEU A 70 0.74 14.96 0.39
N ARG A 71 -0.05 15.94 -0.04
CA ARG A 71 -1.26 16.42 0.65
C ARG A 71 -2.38 16.61 -0.35
N GLY A 72 -3.61 16.69 0.16
CA GLY A 72 -4.79 16.93 -0.66
C GLY A 72 -4.98 15.87 -1.75
N PRO A 73 -5.45 16.25 -2.96
CA PRO A 73 -5.77 15.30 -4.02
C PRO A 73 -4.58 14.46 -4.52
N VAL A 74 -3.36 15.01 -4.51
CA VAL A 74 -2.17 14.29 -5.00
C VAL A 74 -1.84 13.07 -4.12
N ALA A 75 -2.11 13.16 -2.81
CA ALA A 75 -1.97 12.02 -1.91
C ALA A 75 -2.96 10.90 -2.23
N VAL A 76 -4.18 11.24 -2.67
CA VAL A 76 -5.19 10.26 -3.09
C VAL A 76 -4.76 9.57 -4.38
N VAL A 77 -4.30 10.33 -5.38
CA VAL A 77 -3.80 9.76 -6.64
C VAL A 77 -2.64 8.79 -6.37
N TYR A 78 -1.69 9.18 -5.52
CA TYR A 78 -0.57 8.32 -5.12
C TYR A 78 -1.04 6.98 -4.54
N LEU A 79 -2.02 7.00 -3.62
CA LEU A 79 -2.56 5.80 -3.01
C LEU A 79 -3.32 4.92 -4.02
N ILE A 80 -4.03 5.52 -4.98
CA ILE A 80 -4.67 4.77 -6.07
C ILE A 80 -3.61 4.04 -6.90
N VAL A 81 -2.53 4.73 -7.29
CA VAL A 81 -1.44 4.08 -8.05
C VAL A 81 -0.77 2.99 -7.20
N ALA A 82 -0.56 3.22 -5.91
CA ALA A 82 -0.03 2.21 -5.00
C ALA A 82 -0.91 0.94 -4.94
N SER A 83 -2.25 1.10 -4.99
CA SER A 83 -3.18 -0.03 -4.99
C SER A 83 -3.14 -0.89 -6.25
N ILE A 84 -2.58 -0.37 -7.35
CA ILE A 84 -2.44 -1.08 -8.62
C ILE A 84 -1.22 -2.03 -8.59
N GLY A 85 -0.20 -1.71 -7.79
CA GLY A 85 1.06 -2.46 -7.72
C GLY A 85 0.90 -3.97 -7.52
N PRO A 86 0.06 -4.44 -6.58
CA PRO A 86 -0.17 -5.87 -6.34
C PRO A 86 -0.94 -6.62 -7.44
N LEU A 87 -1.65 -5.91 -8.32
CA LEU A 87 -2.59 -6.54 -9.27
C LEU A 87 -1.95 -7.60 -10.17
N PRO A 88 -0.75 -7.41 -10.75
CA PRO A 88 -0.14 -8.44 -11.58
C PRO A 88 0.16 -9.72 -10.80
N VAL A 89 0.69 -9.60 -9.58
CA VAL A 89 1.00 -10.75 -8.70
C VAL A 89 -0.28 -11.51 -8.37
N ALA A 90 -1.30 -10.81 -7.87
CA ALA A 90 -2.58 -11.43 -7.54
C ALA A 90 -3.23 -12.08 -8.77
N PHE A 91 -3.17 -11.41 -9.93
CA PHE A 91 -3.72 -11.93 -11.18
C PHE A 91 -3.09 -13.27 -11.57
N PHE A 92 -1.76 -13.36 -11.61
CA PHE A 92 -1.08 -14.61 -11.96
C PHE A 92 -1.32 -15.72 -10.94
N MET A 93 -1.40 -15.39 -9.65
CA MET A 93 -1.69 -16.39 -8.62
C MET A 93 -3.13 -16.90 -8.67
N THR A 94 -4.10 -16.06 -8.99
CA THR A 94 -5.53 -16.41 -9.04
C THR A 94 -5.92 -17.14 -10.31
N TRP A 95 -5.34 -16.77 -11.45
CA TRP A 95 -5.76 -17.29 -12.76
C TRP A 95 -4.84 -18.38 -13.33
N SER A 96 -3.94 -18.94 -12.51
CA SER A 96 -3.10 -20.06 -12.92
C SER A 96 -3.86 -21.39 -12.84
N ASP A 97 -3.73 -22.22 -13.87
CA ASP A 97 -4.34 -23.56 -13.89
C ASP A 97 -3.76 -24.48 -12.80
N PHE A 98 -2.48 -24.29 -12.46
CA PHE A 98 -1.69 -25.03 -11.48
C PHE A 98 -1.03 -24.05 -10.48
N PRO A 99 -0.66 -24.48 -9.26
CA PRO A 99 0.13 -23.66 -8.36
C PRO A 99 1.44 -23.23 -9.04
N ILE A 100 1.79 -21.95 -8.94
CA ILE A 100 3.00 -21.38 -9.53
C ILE A 100 4.20 -21.39 -8.59
N TYR A 101 3.99 -21.73 -7.31
CA TYR A 101 5.06 -21.90 -6.31
C TYR A 101 5.10 -23.35 -5.82
N GLU A 102 6.29 -23.93 -5.82
CA GLU A 102 6.51 -25.31 -5.35
C GLU A 102 6.19 -25.45 -3.85
N VAL A 103 6.37 -24.38 -3.07
CA VAL A 103 6.07 -24.38 -1.63
C VAL A 103 4.62 -24.80 -1.33
N TYR A 104 3.66 -24.44 -2.20
CA TYR A 104 2.25 -24.84 -2.02
C TYR A 104 2.03 -26.32 -2.30
N GLU A 105 2.81 -26.94 -3.19
CA GLU A 105 2.73 -28.37 -3.49
C GLU A 105 3.33 -29.22 -2.37
N LEU A 106 4.46 -28.78 -1.83
CA LEU A 106 5.25 -29.50 -0.83
C LEU A 106 4.72 -29.33 0.61
N ALA A 107 3.87 -28.34 0.86
CA ALA A 107 3.35 -28.06 2.20
C ALA A 107 2.50 -29.20 2.77
N PRO A 108 2.72 -29.61 4.05
CA PRO A 108 1.83 -30.51 4.75
C PRO A 108 0.41 -29.95 4.83
N ARG A 109 -0.59 -30.75 4.44
CA ARG A 109 -2.00 -30.33 4.43
C ARG A 109 -2.55 -30.26 5.85
N VAL A 110 -2.76 -29.04 6.35
CA VAL A 110 -3.34 -28.78 7.68
C VAL A 110 -4.87 -28.69 7.65
N VAL A 111 -5.46 -28.29 6.52
CA VAL A 111 -6.92 -28.20 6.31
C VAL A 111 -7.34 -29.25 5.31
N SER A 112 -8.23 -30.16 5.72
CA SER A 112 -8.75 -31.20 4.84
C SER A 112 -9.54 -30.60 3.68
N GLY A 113 -9.19 -30.96 2.45
CA GLY A 113 -9.87 -30.48 1.23
C GLY A 113 -9.33 -29.17 0.66
N LEU A 114 -8.30 -28.56 1.26
CA LEU A 114 -7.60 -27.41 0.69
C LEU A 114 -6.37 -27.90 -0.09
N GLY A 115 -6.46 -27.90 -1.42
CA GLY A 115 -5.36 -28.27 -2.29
C GLY A 115 -4.33 -27.15 -2.47
N PRO A 116 -3.20 -27.44 -3.12
CA PRO A 116 -2.14 -26.45 -3.37
C PRO A 116 -2.64 -25.21 -4.12
N LYS A 117 -3.49 -25.43 -5.13
CA LYS A 117 -4.03 -24.35 -5.96
C LYS A 117 -4.98 -23.47 -5.16
N GLU A 118 -5.91 -24.09 -4.44
CA GLU A 118 -6.90 -23.36 -3.63
C GLU A 118 -6.23 -22.54 -2.52
N ASP A 119 -5.14 -23.04 -1.93
CA ASP A 119 -4.35 -22.32 -0.94
C ASP A 119 -3.63 -21.10 -1.55
N GLN A 120 -3.06 -21.25 -2.75
CA GLN A 120 -2.47 -20.13 -3.49
C GLN A 120 -3.51 -19.07 -3.89
N GLU A 121 -4.68 -19.50 -4.38
CA GLU A 121 -5.78 -18.59 -4.73
C GLU A 121 -6.28 -17.83 -3.50
N LEU A 122 -6.38 -18.50 -2.35
CA LEU A 122 -6.70 -17.88 -1.07
C LEU A 122 -5.63 -16.86 -0.67
N ALA A 123 -4.34 -17.20 -0.79
CA ALA A 123 -3.24 -16.28 -0.50
C ALA A 123 -3.29 -15.03 -1.40
N ALA A 124 -3.60 -15.20 -2.69
CA ALA A 124 -3.80 -14.10 -3.63
C ALA A 124 -4.98 -13.21 -3.22
N ALA A 125 -6.11 -13.83 -2.84
CA ALA A 125 -7.28 -13.11 -2.34
C ALA A 125 -6.97 -12.33 -1.06
N VAL A 126 -6.23 -12.92 -0.12
CA VAL A 126 -5.80 -12.27 1.12
C VAL A 126 -4.89 -11.09 0.84
N LEU A 127 -3.86 -11.26 -0.01
CA LEU A 127 -2.96 -10.19 -0.44
C LEU A 127 -3.76 -9.01 -1.03
N GLN A 128 -4.70 -9.31 -1.93
CA GLN A 128 -5.48 -8.31 -2.65
C GLN A 128 -6.48 -7.58 -1.72
N VAL A 129 -7.21 -8.32 -0.90
CA VAL A 129 -8.28 -7.78 -0.04
C VAL A 129 -7.71 -7.05 1.16
N LEU A 130 -6.79 -7.66 1.92
CA LEU A 130 -6.26 -7.03 3.13
C LEU A 130 -5.40 -5.80 2.77
N GLY A 131 -4.49 -5.96 1.81
CA GLY A 131 -3.62 -4.87 1.34
C GLY A 131 -4.43 -3.74 0.70
N GLY A 132 -5.37 -4.08 -0.18
CA GLY A 132 -6.24 -3.12 -0.83
C GLY A 132 -7.13 -2.36 0.16
N THR A 133 -7.78 -3.06 1.08
CA THR A 133 -8.71 -2.45 2.05
C THR A 133 -8.03 -1.36 2.86
N MET A 134 -6.80 -1.59 3.35
CA MET A 134 -6.06 -0.58 4.10
C MET A 134 -5.84 0.71 3.28
N ILE A 135 -5.43 0.58 2.02
CA ILE A 135 -5.20 1.72 1.12
C ILE A 135 -6.51 2.45 0.80
N TRP A 136 -7.58 1.72 0.50
CA TRP A 136 -8.89 2.29 0.17
C TRP A 136 -9.55 3.00 1.35
N VAL A 137 -9.39 2.51 2.59
CA VAL A 137 -9.81 3.22 3.80
C VAL A 137 -9.06 4.54 3.94
N GLN A 138 -7.74 4.58 3.70
CA GLN A 138 -6.96 5.82 3.74
C GLN A 138 -7.41 6.83 2.67
N ILE A 139 -7.73 6.35 1.47
CA ILE A 139 -8.30 7.18 0.41
C ILE A 139 -9.64 7.78 0.86
N ALA A 140 -10.54 6.95 1.40
CA ALA A 140 -11.87 7.37 1.85
C ALA A 140 -11.78 8.44 2.95
N VAL A 141 -10.95 8.22 3.98
CA VAL A 141 -10.73 9.18 5.07
C VAL A 141 -10.21 10.51 4.55
N ARG A 142 -9.21 10.49 3.66
CA ARG A 142 -8.62 11.72 3.08
C ARG A 142 -9.61 12.47 2.21
N PHE A 143 -10.40 11.74 1.42
CA PHE A 143 -11.44 12.33 0.59
C PHE A 143 -12.53 13.00 1.44
N ALA A 144 -13.01 12.33 2.50
CA ALA A 144 -13.97 12.89 3.44
C ALA A 144 -13.43 14.14 4.14
N ALA A 145 -12.18 14.11 4.60
CA ALA A 145 -11.52 15.27 5.23
C ALA A 145 -11.46 16.47 4.28
N MET A 146 -11.13 16.25 2.99
CA MET A 146 -11.13 17.32 1.99
C MET A 146 -12.53 17.87 1.69
N ALA A 147 -13.54 17.01 1.66
CA ALA A 147 -14.93 17.43 1.46
C ALA A 147 -15.45 18.28 2.63
N GLY A 148 -15.06 17.95 3.86
CA GLY A 148 -15.35 18.75 5.06
C GLY A 148 -14.76 20.15 4.98
N MET A 149 -13.47 20.28 4.65
CA MET A 149 -12.80 21.59 4.53
C MET A 149 -13.48 22.54 3.53
N LYS A 150 -14.04 22.01 2.43
CA LYS A 150 -14.72 22.83 1.41
C LYS A 150 -16.04 23.42 1.93
N ARG A 151 -16.75 22.75 2.83
CA ARG A 151 -18.01 23.25 3.41
C ARG A 151 -17.80 24.45 4.32
N ASP A 152 -16.71 24.48 5.08
CA ASP A 152 -16.40 25.57 6.01
C ASP A 152 -15.86 26.83 5.31
N SER A 153 -15.25 26.68 4.13
CA SER A 153 -14.75 27.82 3.34
C SER A 153 -15.83 28.61 2.57
N GLY A 154 -17.09 28.17 2.60
CA GLY A 154 -18.18 28.69 1.77
C GLY A 154 -18.92 29.94 2.29
N PHE A 155 -18.57 30.50 3.46
CA PHE A 155 -19.30 31.65 4.02
C PHE A 155 -18.36 32.70 4.63
N ARG A 156 -17.67 33.47 3.77
CA ARG A 156 -17.08 34.76 4.16
C ARG A 156 -17.75 35.87 3.37
N GLY A 157 -19.01 36.12 3.73
CA GLY A 157 -19.72 37.33 3.30
C GLY A 157 -18.95 38.55 3.81
N ARG A 158 -18.32 39.29 2.90
CA ARG A 158 -17.71 40.57 3.20
C ARG A 158 -18.85 41.54 3.54
N GLN A 159 -19.09 41.79 4.82
CA GLN A 159 -19.97 42.89 5.22
C GLN A 159 -19.31 44.19 4.77
N VAL A 160 -19.78 44.72 3.66
CA VAL A 160 -19.52 46.10 3.26
C VAL A 160 -20.30 46.96 4.25
N THR A 161 -19.61 47.45 5.27
CA THR A 161 -20.18 48.45 6.18
C THR A 161 -20.47 49.69 5.34
N SER A 162 -21.75 49.91 5.06
CA SER A 162 -22.29 51.19 4.62
C SER A 162 -21.93 52.22 5.69
N GLY A 163 -20.90 53.01 5.43
CA GLY A 163 -20.54 54.16 6.25
C GLY A 163 -21.66 55.18 6.16
N GLY A 164 -22.26 55.48 7.30
CA GLY A 164 -23.22 56.58 7.42
C GLY A 164 -22.57 57.89 6.99
N VAL A 165 -23.26 58.61 6.12
CA VAL A 165 -23.06 60.04 5.92
C VAL A 165 -24.35 60.69 6.41
N SER A 166 -24.25 61.23 7.62
CA SER A 166 -25.14 62.25 8.17
C SER A 166 -24.95 63.58 7.44
#